data_AF-A0A937IIV3-F1
#
_entry.id   AF-A0A937IIV3-F1
#
_cell.length_a   1.000
_cell.length_b   1.000
_cell.length_c   1.000
_cell.angle_alpha   90.00
_cell.angle_beta   90.00
_cell.angle_gamma   90.00
#
_symmetry.space_group_name_H-M   'P 1'
#
loop_
_entity.id
_entity.type
_entity.pdbx_description
1 polymer ?
#
loop_
_entity_poly.entity_id
_entity_poly.type
_entity_poly.pdbx_seq_one_letter_code
_entity_poly.pdbx_strand_id
1 'polypeptide(L)'
;MDLITTYSNAILAGDLQPDDAQESVLPELERVRMALTAPRKRSWFRKVGPGPKGLYLWGGVGRGKSMLMDMFASSSSEAVRRVHFHAFMQEVHAGIAQAKLKGTKDAIQPVAQELAGRISCLAFDEMQITDITDAMLVGRLFEALFAAGIAIVVTSNRHPNDLYKNGLNRQLFLPFIDLLQERMVVTELASSTDYRQNKMSGQKIYFSPLGLEATKAMNNIWLELAGGLGQKFTLKVKSRKVQIPNLRNGIARISFSELCGQPLGAADYLALVNEVKVLILDDIPILGRDNASEAKRFVTLIDTVYEARIGFIASADAAPEELYFEGVGSFEFERTASRLREMQANEWGQS
;
A
#
# COMPACT_ATOMS: atom_id res chain seq x y z
N MET A 1 -25.08 -8.34 -13.36
CA MET A 1 -25.33 -7.07 -12.65
C MET A 1 -24.11 -6.20 -12.92
N ASP A 2 -24.30 -4.92 -13.27
CA ASP A 2 -23.16 -4.02 -13.47
C ASP A 2 -22.47 -3.68 -12.14
N LEU A 3 -21.23 -3.21 -12.23
CA LEU A 3 -20.39 -3.00 -11.06
C LEU A 3 -20.94 -1.92 -10.12
N ILE A 4 -21.54 -0.87 -10.69
CA ILE A 4 -22.11 0.27 -9.95
C ILE A 4 -23.29 -0.20 -9.09
N THR A 5 -24.15 -1.05 -9.66
CA THR A 5 -25.28 -1.65 -8.95
C THR A 5 -24.79 -2.61 -7.86
N THR A 6 -23.76 -3.42 -8.13
CA THR A 6 -23.15 -4.29 -7.11
C THR A 6 -22.60 -3.48 -5.93
N TYR A 7 -21.89 -2.38 -6.20
CA TYR A 7 -21.38 -1.47 -5.18
C TYR A 7 -22.51 -0.82 -4.37
N SER A 8 -23.53 -0.29 -5.05
CA SER A 8 -24.69 0.34 -4.41
C SER A 8 -25.47 -0.64 -3.52
N ASN A 9 -25.65 -1.89 -3.98
CA ASN A 9 -26.31 -2.93 -3.18
C ASN A 9 -25.51 -3.29 -1.94
N ALA A 10 -24.18 -3.32 -2.02
CA ALA A 10 -23.32 -3.56 -0.85
C ALA A 10 -23.43 -2.42 0.18
N ILE A 11 -23.60 -1.17 -0.27
CA ILE A 11 -23.91 -0.05 0.63
C ILE A 11 -25.28 -0.22 1.30
N LEU A 12 -26.32 -0.54 0.51
CA LEU A 12 -27.68 -0.74 1.04
C LEU A 12 -27.78 -1.92 2.01
N ALA A 13 -26.97 -2.96 1.81
CA ALA A 13 -26.86 -4.11 2.71
C ALA A 13 -26.09 -3.80 4.00
N GLY A 14 -25.38 -2.65 4.06
CA GLY A 14 -24.53 -2.27 5.19
C GLY A 14 -23.13 -2.93 5.17
N ASP A 15 -22.79 -3.66 4.11
CA ASP A 15 -21.48 -4.28 3.93
C ASP A 15 -20.39 -3.24 3.58
N LEU A 16 -20.79 -2.13 2.95
CA LEU A 16 -19.93 -1.00 2.62
C LEU A 16 -20.49 0.33 3.13
N GLN A 17 -19.57 1.27 3.35
CA GLN A 17 -19.88 2.68 3.55
C GLN A 17 -19.69 3.43 2.23
N PRO A 18 -20.51 4.44 1.92
CA PRO A 18 -20.32 5.27 0.73
C PRO A 18 -18.97 5.99 0.79
N ASP A 19 -18.26 6.03 -0.35
CA ASP A 19 -16.94 6.63 -0.48
C ASP A 19 -16.80 7.25 -1.88
N ASP A 20 -16.79 8.59 -1.95
CA ASP A 20 -16.70 9.35 -3.21
C ASP A 20 -15.52 8.91 -4.09
N ALA A 21 -14.40 8.52 -3.47
CA ALA A 21 -13.20 8.08 -4.18
C ALA A 21 -13.48 6.77 -4.92
N GLN A 22 -14.12 5.84 -4.22
CA GLN A 22 -14.45 4.53 -4.77
C GLN A 22 -15.49 4.71 -5.87
N GLU A 23 -16.51 5.52 -5.64
CA GLU A 23 -17.54 5.84 -6.62
C GLU A 23 -16.96 6.48 -7.89
N SER A 24 -15.98 7.38 -7.76
CA SER A 24 -15.38 8.07 -8.91
C SER A 24 -14.63 7.15 -9.87
N VAL A 25 -14.18 5.97 -9.41
CA VAL A 25 -13.44 5.01 -10.24
C VAL A 25 -14.30 3.87 -10.79
N LEU A 26 -15.52 3.67 -10.27
CA LEU A 26 -16.44 2.64 -10.76
C LEU A 26 -16.72 2.76 -12.28
N PRO A 27 -16.89 3.97 -12.86
CA PRO A 27 -17.10 4.10 -14.30
C PRO A 27 -15.95 3.53 -15.15
N GLU A 28 -14.69 3.66 -14.69
CA GLU A 28 -13.53 3.14 -15.42
C GLU A 28 -13.42 1.62 -15.33
N LEU A 29 -13.74 1.02 -14.18
CA LEU A 29 -13.82 -0.43 -14.03
C LEU A 29 -14.96 -1.00 -14.90
N GLU A 30 -16.12 -0.33 -14.91
CA GLU A 30 -17.26 -0.70 -15.73
C GLU A 30 -16.94 -0.58 -17.22
N ARG A 31 -16.21 0.47 -17.65
CA ARG A 31 -15.73 0.61 -19.03
C ARG A 31 -14.91 -0.60 -19.47
N VAL A 32 -13.98 -1.07 -18.63
CA VAL A 32 -13.18 -2.27 -18.93
C VAL A 32 -14.08 -3.50 -18.99
N ARG A 33 -14.99 -3.68 -18.03
CA ARG A 33 -15.93 -4.82 -17.97
C ARG A 33 -16.82 -4.90 -19.23
N MET A 34 -17.38 -3.77 -19.65
CA MET A 34 -18.17 -3.68 -20.88
C MET A 34 -17.33 -3.97 -22.13
N ALA A 35 -16.09 -3.49 -22.19
CA ALA A 35 -15.21 -3.74 -23.32
C ALA A 35 -14.77 -5.21 -23.44
N LEU A 36 -14.74 -5.95 -22.33
CA LEU A 36 -14.49 -7.40 -22.31
C LEU A 36 -15.66 -8.20 -22.89
N THR A 37 -16.90 -7.77 -22.61
CA THR A 37 -18.13 -8.45 -23.08
C THR A 37 -18.56 -8.06 -24.50
N ALA A 38 -18.00 -6.96 -25.04
CA ALA A 38 -18.32 -6.51 -26.38
C ALA A 38 -17.84 -7.53 -27.45
N PRO A 39 -18.68 -7.89 -28.44
CA PRO A 39 -18.29 -8.83 -29.48
C PRO A 39 -17.11 -8.29 -30.28
N ARG A 40 -15.96 -8.97 -30.18
CA ARG A 40 -14.77 -8.62 -30.98
C ARG A 40 -15.05 -8.97 -32.44
N LYS A 41 -15.09 -7.97 -33.32
CA LYS A 41 -15.22 -8.16 -34.78
C LYS A 41 -14.03 -8.97 -35.29
N ARG A 42 -14.19 -10.30 -35.39
CA ARG A 42 -13.24 -11.20 -36.05
C ARG A 42 -13.34 -10.97 -37.56
N SER A 43 -12.56 -10.02 -38.08
CA SER A 43 -12.36 -9.92 -39.51
C SER A 43 -11.35 -10.97 -39.94
N TRP A 44 -11.73 -11.84 -40.88
CA TRP A 44 -10.91 -12.95 -41.39
C TRP A 44 -9.60 -12.51 -42.06
N PHE A 45 -9.42 -11.21 -42.28
CA PHE A 45 -8.24 -10.62 -42.94
C PHE A 45 -7.50 -9.58 -42.09
N ARG A 46 -7.86 -9.39 -40.81
CA ARG A 46 -7.23 -8.37 -39.96
C ARG A 46 -6.62 -9.04 -38.72
N LYS A 47 -5.32 -8.79 -38.48
CA LYS A 47 -4.66 -9.09 -37.19
C LYS A 47 -5.59 -8.63 -36.06
N VAL A 48 -5.73 -9.46 -35.02
CA VAL A 48 -6.47 -9.09 -33.80
C VAL A 48 -5.93 -7.72 -33.35
N GLY A 49 -6.81 -6.71 -33.35
CA GLY A 49 -6.43 -5.37 -32.92
C GLY A 49 -5.99 -5.37 -31.46
N PRO A 50 -5.28 -4.33 -31.00
CA PRO A 50 -4.95 -4.20 -29.59
C PRO A 50 -6.22 -4.33 -28.74
N GLY A 51 -6.11 -5.07 -27.63
CA GLY A 51 -7.20 -5.19 -26.65
C GLY A 51 -7.66 -3.82 -26.13
N PRO A 52 -8.80 -3.75 -25.44
CA PRO A 52 -9.28 -2.48 -24.90
C PRO A 52 -8.24 -1.87 -23.96
N LYS A 53 -8.23 -0.52 -23.86
CA LYS A 53 -7.36 0.16 -22.90
C LYS A 53 -7.64 -0.38 -21.49
N GLY A 54 -6.57 -0.77 -20.82
CA GLY A 54 -6.61 -1.27 -19.45
C GLY A 54 -6.93 -0.18 -18.44
N LEU A 55 -6.83 -0.52 -17.16
CA LEU A 55 -6.97 0.42 -16.05
C LEU A 55 -5.83 0.23 -15.07
N TYR A 56 -5.09 1.30 -14.78
CA TYR A 56 -4.09 1.35 -13.72
C TYR A 56 -4.68 2.15 -12.57
N LEU A 57 -5.23 1.45 -11.57
CA LEU A 57 -5.80 2.04 -10.38
C LEU A 57 -4.71 2.17 -9.31
N TRP A 58 -4.39 3.40 -8.92
CA TRP A 58 -3.35 3.65 -7.92
C TRP A 58 -3.86 4.50 -6.76
N GLY A 59 -3.20 4.41 -5.61
CA GLY A 59 -3.56 5.20 -4.43
C GLY A 59 -3.06 4.55 -3.15
N GLY A 60 -3.21 5.22 -2.01
CA GLY A 60 -2.71 4.74 -0.72
C GLY A 60 -3.20 3.33 -0.30
N VAL A 61 -2.53 2.74 0.70
CA VAL A 61 -2.93 1.46 1.30
C VAL A 61 -4.29 1.63 1.99
N GLY A 62 -5.11 0.58 2.00
CA GLY A 62 -6.42 0.58 2.68
C GLY A 62 -7.53 1.38 1.99
N ARG A 63 -7.33 1.82 0.75
CA ARG A 63 -8.33 2.59 -0.01
C ARG A 63 -9.40 1.74 -0.70
N GLY A 64 -9.43 0.43 -0.44
CA GLY A 64 -10.39 -0.46 -1.09
C GLY A 64 -10.05 -0.87 -2.53
N LYS A 65 -8.84 -0.60 -3.04
CA LYS A 65 -8.40 -1.02 -4.39
C LYS A 65 -8.61 -2.52 -4.65
N SER A 66 -8.17 -3.37 -3.71
CA SER A 66 -8.31 -4.83 -3.83
C SER A 66 -9.75 -5.29 -3.70
N MET A 67 -10.59 -4.58 -2.96
CA MET A 67 -12.04 -4.82 -2.90
C MET A 67 -12.72 -4.45 -4.22
N LEU A 68 -12.43 -3.27 -4.78
CA LEU A 68 -12.93 -2.85 -6.09
C LEU A 68 -12.47 -3.82 -7.20
N MET A 69 -11.23 -4.30 -7.12
CA MET A 69 -10.71 -5.33 -8.01
C MET A 69 -11.47 -6.66 -7.86
N ASP A 70 -11.83 -7.05 -6.63
CA ASP A 70 -12.63 -8.25 -6.36
C ASP A 70 -14.03 -8.15 -6.96
N MET A 71 -14.68 -7.00 -6.77
CA MET A 71 -16.00 -6.72 -7.35
C MET A 71 -15.95 -6.73 -8.89
N PHE A 72 -14.90 -6.16 -9.48
CA PHE A 72 -14.68 -6.20 -10.93
C PHE A 72 -14.50 -7.64 -11.44
N ALA A 73 -13.63 -8.43 -10.81
CA ALA A 73 -13.37 -9.80 -11.22
C ALA A 73 -14.63 -10.67 -11.07
N SER A 74 -15.39 -10.50 -9.99
CA SER A 74 -16.60 -11.28 -9.69
C SER A 74 -17.81 -10.91 -10.55
N SER A 75 -17.87 -9.67 -11.05
CA SER A 75 -18.96 -9.18 -11.91
C SER A 75 -18.72 -9.42 -13.40
N SER A 76 -17.53 -9.87 -13.80
CA SER A 76 -17.21 -10.16 -15.19
C SER A 76 -17.59 -11.60 -15.53
N SER A 77 -18.37 -11.78 -16.60
CA SER A 77 -18.70 -13.10 -17.16
C SER A 77 -17.59 -13.70 -18.02
N GLU A 78 -16.59 -12.87 -18.34
CA GLU A 78 -15.44 -13.25 -19.14
C GLU A 78 -14.35 -13.89 -18.29
N ALA A 79 -13.41 -14.61 -18.92
CA ALA A 79 -12.30 -15.25 -18.22
C ALA A 79 -11.30 -14.20 -17.68
N VAL A 80 -11.64 -13.61 -16.53
CA VAL A 80 -10.79 -12.71 -15.75
C VAL A 80 -9.96 -13.53 -14.79
N ARG A 81 -8.64 -13.42 -14.89
CA ARG A 81 -7.71 -14.01 -13.93
C ARG A 81 -7.19 -12.94 -12.99
N ARG A 82 -7.63 -12.99 -11.73
CA ARG A 82 -7.08 -12.18 -10.65
C ARG A 82 -5.88 -12.89 -10.02
N VAL A 83 -4.77 -12.18 -9.84
CA VAL A 83 -3.53 -12.72 -9.27
C VAL A 83 -2.67 -11.61 -8.66
N HIS A 84 -1.96 -11.90 -7.58
CA HIS A 84 -0.94 -10.99 -7.05
C HIS A 84 0.26 -10.91 -8.02
N PHE A 85 0.77 -9.71 -8.26
CA PHE A 85 1.81 -9.49 -9.26
C PHE A 85 3.05 -10.37 -9.05
N HIS A 86 3.55 -10.49 -7.81
CA HIS A 86 4.74 -11.30 -7.54
C HIS A 86 4.53 -12.80 -7.80
N ALA A 87 3.37 -13.35 -7.41
CA ALA A 87 3.03 -14.75 -7.67
C ALA A 87 2.97 -15.02 -9.18
N PHE A 88 2.40 -14.09 -9.95
CA PHE A 88 2.38 -14.19 -11.41
C PHE A 88 3.77 -14.14 -12.02
N MET A 89 4.67 -13.27 -11.54
CA MET A 89 6.03 -13.22 -12.05
C MET A 89 6.79 -14.53 -11.81
N GLN A 90 6.58 -15.20 -10.67
CA GLN A 90 7.15 -16.53 -10.41
C GLN A 90 6.68 -17.58 -11.43
N GLU A 91 5.38 -17.59 -11.77
CA GLU A 91 4.84 -18.47 -12.80
C GLU A 91 5.45 -18.19 -14.19
N VAL A 92 5.59 -16.91 -14.53
CA VAL A 92 6.19 -16.50 -15.81
C VAL A 92 7.64 -16.94 -15.89
N HIS A 93 8.42 -16.75 -14.83
CA HIS A 93 9.81 -17.23 -14.77
C HIS A 93 9.90 -18.74 -14.96
N ALA A 94 9.02 -19.51 -14.31
CA ALA A 94 8.95 -20.96 -14.48
C ALA A 94 8.58 -21.35 -15.92
N GLY A 95 7.58 -20.70 -16.52
CA GLY A 95 7.16 -20.92 -17.90
C GLY A 95 8.28 -20.61 -18.90
N ILE A 96 9.01 -19.52 -18.67
CA ILE A 96 10.18 -19.15 -19.49
C ILE A 96 11.29 -20.19 -19.37
N ALA A 97 11.60 -20.66 -18.16
CA ALA A 97 12.60 -21.70 -17.96
C ALA A 97 12.23 -22.99 -18.73
N GLN A 98 10.96 -23.41 -18.67
CA GLN A 98 10.48 -24.58 -19.41
C GLN A 98 10.54 -24.38 -20.93
N ALA A 99 10.15 -23.22 -21.45
CA ALA A 99 10.22 -22.92 -22.88
C ALA A 99 11.67 -22.87 -23.40
N LYS A 100 12.61 -22.37 -22.58
CA LYS A 100 14.05 -22.41 -22.88
C LYS A 100 14.60 -23.83 -22.97
N LEU A 101 14.18 -24.73 -22.07
CA LEU A 101 14.57 -26.15 -22.14
C LEU A 101 14.12 -26.83 -23.44
N LYS A 102 13.02 -26.34 -24.04
CA LYS A 102 12.51 -26.80 -25.35
C LYS A 102 13.21 -26.12 -26.55
N GLY A 103 14.25 -25.33 -26.32
CA GLY A 103 15.03 -24.65 -27.38
C GLY A 103 14.39 -23.37 -27.93
N THR A 104 13.37 -22.81 -27.26
CA THR A 104 12.69 -21.58 -27.71
C THR A 104 13.57 -20.35 -27.47
N LYS A 105 13.91 -19.61 -28.53
CA LYS A 105 14.73 -18.38 -28.42
C LYS A 105 13.99 -17.22 -27.75
N ASP A 106 12.70 -17.03 -28.05
CA ASP A 106 11.84 -16.06 -27.34
C ASP A 106 10.76 -16.77 -26.53
N ALA A 107 11.07 -17.01 -25.27
CA ALA A 107 10.22 -17.76 -24.35
C ALA A 107 9.00 -16.95 -23.83
N ILE A 108 8.98 -15.63 -24.02
CA ILE A 108 7.90 -14.75 -23.51
C ILE A 108 6.64 -14.87 -24.37
N GLN A 109 6.81 -14.88 -25.70
CA GLN A 109 5.69 -14.95 -26.64
C GLN A 109 4.81 -16.20 -26.45
N PRO A 110 5.36 -17.42 -26.34
CA PRO A 110 4.55 -18.61 -26.06
C PRO A 110 3.77 -18.52 -24.75
N VAL A 111 4.36 -17.97 -23.69
CA VAL A 111 3.69 -17.79 -22.39
C VAL A 111 2.50 -16.83 -22.53
N ALA A 112 2.68 -15.71 -23.23
CA ALA A 112 1.59 -14.76 -23.48
C ALA A 112 0.47 -15.35 -24.35
N GLN A 113 0.82 -16.15 -25.37
CA GLN A 113 -0.15 -16.82 -26.24
C GLN A 113 -0.93 -17.91 -25.49
N GLU A 114 -0.28 -18.69 -24.64
CA GLU A 114 -0.93 -19.69 -23.80
C GLU A 114 -1.94 -19.03 -22.85
N LEU A 115 -1.57 -17.91 -22.23
CA LEU A 115 -2.49 -17.12 -21.42
C LEU A 115 -3.66 -16.60 -22.26
N ALA A 116 -3.40 -16.01 -23.42
CA ALA A 116 -4.45 -15.46 -24.29
C ALA A 116 -5.45 -16.51 -24.82
N GLY A 117 -5.06 -17.79 -24.86
CA GLY A 117 -5.97 -18.88 -25.15
C GLY A 117 -6.94 -19.23 -24.02
N ARG A 118 -6.67 -18.80 -22.78
CA ARG A 118 -7.44 -19.14 -21.58
C ARG A 118 -8.20 -17.96 -20.98
N ILE A 119 -7.65 -16.76 -21.10
CA ILE A 119 -8.16 -15.57 -20.40
C ILE A 119 -8.27 -14.39 -21.35
N SER A 120 -9.25 -13.53 -21.08
CA SER A 120 -9.45 -12.26 -21.80
C SER A 120 -8.97 -11.06 -21.00
N CYS A 121 -8.80 -11.20 -19.68
CA CYS A 121 -8.33 -10.16 -18.79
C CYS A 121 -7.38 -10.69 -17.70
N LEU A 122 -6.30 -9.96 -17.44
CA LEU A 122 -5.45 -10.11 -16.25
C LEU A 122 -5.75 -8.96 -15.28
N ALA A 123 -6.10 -9.33 -14.05
CA ALA A 123 -6.33 -8.43 -12.94
C ALA A 123 -5.19 -8.59 -11.93
N PHE A 124 -4.19 -7.70 -12.00
CA PHE A 124 -3.05 -7.72 -11.09
C PHE A 124 -3.38 -6.95 -9.82
N ASP A 125 -3.28 -7.63 -8.69
CA ASP A 125 -3.32 -6.99 -7.38
C ASP A 125 -1.90 -6.64 -6.92
N GLU A 126 -1.77 -5.48 -6.27
CA GLU A 126 -0.56 -5.02 -5.59
C GLU A 126 0.69 -5.01 -6.48
N MET A 127 0.59 -4.40 -7.66
CA MET A 127 1.74 -4.26 -8.54
C MET A 127 2.81 -3.38 -7.90
N GLN A 128 3.94 -4.01 -7.61
CA GLN A 128 5.16 -3.37 -7.15
C GLN A 128 6.37 -4.08 -7.78
N ILE A 129 7.36 -3.29 -8.19
CA ILE A 129 8.59 -3.80 -8.79
C ILE A 129 9.78 -3.27 -8.00
N THR A 130 10.58 -4.19 -7.47
CA THR A 130 11.77 -3.88 -6.68
C THR A 130 13.03 -4.55 -7.23
N ASP A 131 12.89 -5.62 -8.02
CA ASP A 131 14.02 -6.38 -8.58
C ASP A 131 14.28 -6.01 -10.06
N ILE A 132 15.56 -5.96 -10.45
CA ILE A 132 15.98 -5.66 -11.83
C ILE A 132 15.57 -6.73 -12.84
N THR A 133 15.56 -8.00 -12.41
CA THR A 133 15.21 -9.16 -13.23
C THR A 133 13.76 -9.08 -13.67
N ASP A 134 12.87 -8.71 -12.75
CA ASP A 134 11.45 -8.50 -13.03
C ASP A 134 11.23 -7.23 -13.86
N ALA A 135 11.98 -6.15 -13.58
CA ALA A 135 11.88 -4.89 -14.31
C ALA A 135 12.15 -5.04 -15.81
N MET A 136 13.16 -5.84 -16.20
CA MET A 136 13.44 -6.08 -17.62
C MET A 136 12.42 -7.03 -18.28
N LEU A 137 11.91 -8.01 -17.53
CA LEU A 137 11.02 -9.02 -18.06
C LEU A 137 9.58 -8.51 -18.24
N VAL A 138 9.08 -7.74 -17.27
CA VAL A 138 7.69 -7.29 -17.24
C VAL A 138 7.30 -6.47 -18.46
N GLY A 139 8.20 -5.62 -18.97
CA GLY A 139 7.92 -4.76 -20.13
C GLY A 139 7.59 -5.59 -21.36
N ARG A 140 8.49 -6.51 -21.71
CA ARG A 140 8.32 -7.43 -22.84
C ARG A 140 7.10 -8.33 -22.68
N LEU A 141 6.80 -8.74 -21.45
CA LEU A 141 5.62 -9.54 -21.15
C LEU A 141 4.33 -8.74 -21.39
N PHE A 142 4.22 -7.52 -20.85
CA PHE A 142 3.04 -6.68 -21.03
C PHE A 142 2.83 -6.32 -22.50
N GLU A 143 3.90 -6.01 -23.25
CA GLU A 143 3.83 -5.83 -24.71
C GLU A 143 3.19 -7.03 -25.40
N ALA A 144 3.64 -8.25 -25.06
CA ALA A 144 3.13 -9.47 -25.64
C ALA A 144 1.66 -9.74 -25.25
N LEU A 145 1.28 -9.52 -23.99
CA LEU A 145 -0.09 -9.66 -23.50
C LEU A 145 -1.04 -8.67 -24.20
N PHE A 146 -0.63 -7.40 -24.31
CA PHE A 146 -1.37 -6.36 -25.01
C PHE A 146 -1.51 -6.63 -26.51
N ALA A 147 -0.48 -7.19 -27.14
CA ALA A 147 -0.50 -7.60 -28.54
C ALA A 147 -1.40 -8.83 -28.78
N ALA A 148 -1.47 -9.74 -27.79
CA ALA A 148 -2.40 -10.88 -27.80
C ALA A 148 -3.86 -10.48 -27.51
N GLY A 149 -4.10 -9.20 -27.22
CA GLY A 149 -5.44 -8.66 -26.98
C GLY A 149 -5.98 -8.94 -25.58
N ILE A 150 -5.13 -9.29 -24.62
CA ILE A 150 -5.53 -9.39 -23.20
C ILE A 150 -5.70 -7.97 -22.65
N ALA A 151 -6.83 -7.71 -21.98
CA ALA A 151 -6.99 -6.49 -21.19
C ALA A 151 -6.24 -6.64 -19.85
N ILE A 152 -5.69 -5.54 -19.34
CA ILE A 152 -4.98 -5.56 -18.07
C ILE A 152 -5.61 -4.52 -17.13
N VAL A 153 -5.96 -4.95 -15.92
CA VAL A 153 -6.32 -4.08 -14.80
C VAL A 153 -5.27 -4.27 -13.72
N VAL A 154 -4.76 -3.17 -13.17
CA VAL A 154 -3.72 -3.16 -12.14
C VAL A 154 -4.21 -2.37 -10.94
N THR A 155 -3.97 -2.88 -9.73
CA THR A 155 -3.92 -2.04 -8.52
C THR A 155 -2.47 -1.79 -8.12
N SER A 156 -2.14 -0.57 -7.68
CA SER A 156 -0.83 -0.27 -7.10
C SER A 156 -0.91 0.78 -5.99
N ASN A 157 0.08 0.77 -5.10
CA ASN A 157 0.27 1.83 -4.12
C ASN A 157 1.13 2.99 -4.66
N ARG A 158 1.60 2.90 -5.92
CA ARG A 158 2.48 3.88 -6.55
C ARG A 158 1.90 4.29 -7.89
N HIS A 159 2.08 5.56 -8.27
CA HIS A 159 1.82 6.00 -9.63
C HIS A 159 2.78 5.26 -10.60
N PRO A 160 2.43 5.01 -11.89
CA PRO A 160 3.32 4.35 -12.85
C PRO A 160 4.71 4.99 -12.94
N ASN A 161 4.79 6.33 -12.88
CA ASN A 161 6.06 7.08 -12.86
C ASN A 161 6.94 6.79 -11.65
N ASP A 162 6.39 6.26 -10.56
CA ASP A 162 7.14 5.92 -9.35
C ASP A 162 7.44 4.41 -9.25
N LEU A 163 6.99 3.59 -10.22
CA LEU A 163 7.36 2.18 -10.28
C LEU A 163 8.86 2.05 -10.53
N TYR A 164 9.54 1.23 -9.72
CA TYR A 164 10.99 1.00 -9.81
C TYR A 164 11.83 2.30 -9.67
N LYS A 165 11.29 3.32 -8.97
CA LYS A 165 12.00 4.57 -8.70
C LYS A 165 13.28 4.27 -7.92
N ASN A 166 14.39 4.85 -8.35
CA ASN A 166 15.75 4.58 -7.84
C ASN A 166 16.27 3.15 -8.07
N GLY A 167 15.57 2.34 -8.88
CA GLY A 167 16.05 1.02 -9.29
C GLY A 167 17.28 1.09 -10.19
N LEU A 168 18.10 0.05 -10.16
CA LEU A 168 19.33 -0.04 -10.95
C LEU A 168 19.00 -0.04 -12.44
N ASN A 169 19.69 0.80 -13.23
CA ASN A 169 19.42 1.01 -14.65
C ASN A 169 17.96 1.38 -14.98
N ARG A 170 17.30 2.18 -14.11
CA ARG A 170 15.93 2.68 -14.30
C ARG A 170 15.61 3.17 -15.72
N GLN A 171 16.57 3.75 -16.44
CA GLN A 171 16.41 4.18 -17.82
C GLN A 171 15.91 3.06 -18.76
N LEU A 172 16.29 1.80 -18.51
CA LEU A 172 15.82 0.63 -19.26
C LEU A 172 14.36 0.28 -18.97
N PHE A 173 13.81 0.78 -17.87
CA PHE A 173 12.44 0.54 -17.42
C PHE A 173 11.46 1.65 -17.88
N LEU A 174 11.97 2.82 -18.26
CA LEU A 174 11.13 3.93 -18.75
C LEU A 174 10.22 3.54 -19.94
N PRO A 175 10.66 2.76 -20.94
CA PRO A 175 9.78 2.33 -22.03
C PRO A 175 8.55 1.54 -21.56
N PHE A 176 8.68 0.80 -20.46
CA PHE A 176 7.53 0.10 -19.88
C PHE A 176 6.57 1.06 -19.16
N ILE A 177 7.07 2.11 -18.51
CA ILE A 177 6.23 3.15 -17.94
C ILE A 177 5.43 3.84 -19.05
N ASP A 178 6.08 4.16 -20.17
CA ASP A 178 5.43 4.75 -21.35
C ASP A 178 4.34 3.83 -21.90
N LEU A 179 4.62 2.52 -22.00
CA LEU A 179 3.64 1.52 -22.41
C LEU A 179 2.41 1.48 -21.49
N LEU A 180 2.60 1.54 -20.17
CA LEU A 180 1.50 1.58 -19.22
C LEU A 180 0.63 2.83 -19.43
N GLN A 181 1.24 4.00 -19.61
CA GLN A 181 0.51 5.24 -19.85
C GLN A 181 -0.23 5.27 -21.20
N GLU A 182 0.35 4.65 -22.23
CA GLU A 182 -0.27 4.57 -23.54
C GLU A 182 -1.49 3.63 -23.52
N ARG A 183 -1.31 2.45 -22.91
CA ARG A 183 -2.25 1.31 -23.01
C ARG A 183 -3.25 1.23 -21.88
N MET A 184 -3.09 1.99 -20.81
CA MET A 184 -3.97 1.98 -19.64
C MET A 184 -4.48 3.37 -19.32
N VAL A 185 -5.71 3.45 -18.81
CA VAL A 185 -6.19 4.67 -18.17
C VAL A 185 -5.62 4.68 -16.76
N VAL A 186 -4.80 5.66 -16.42
CA VAL A 186 -4.22 5.82 -15.09
C VAL A 186 -5.21 6.61 -14.25
N THR A 187 -5.78 5.97 -13.24
CA THR A 187 -6.80 6.57 -12.37
C THR A 187 -6.32 6.51 -10.94
N GLU A 188 -6.28 7.66 -10.30
CA GLU A 188 -6.02 7.72 -8.87
C GLU A 188 -7.31 7.43 -8.11
N LEU A 189 -7.25 6.54 -7.13
CA LEU A 189 -8.24 6.41 -6.10
C LEU A 189 -8.03 7.52 -5.06
N ALA A 190 -8.21 8.75 -5.52
CA ALA A 190 -8.06 9.97 -4.75
C ALA A 190 -9.36 10.22 -3.99
N SER A 191 -9.30 10.21 -2.66
CA SER A 191 -10.45 10.69 -1.90
C SER A 191 -10.60 12.19 -2.05
N SER A 192 -11.84 12.69 -1.95
CA SER A 192 -12.17 14.10 -1.63
C SER A 192 -11.41 14.63 -0.38
N THR A 193 -10.78 13.73 0.37
CA THR A 193 -9.80 13.95 1.43
C THR A 193 -8.35 13.77 0.97
N ASP A 194 -7.95 14.38 -0.15
CA ASP A 194 -6.55 14.77 -0.41
C ASP A 194 -6.11 15.97 0.47
N TYR A 195 -6.70 16.05 1.66
CA TYR A 195 -6.27 16.87 2.78
C TYR A 195 -5.18 16.16 3.61
N ARG A 196 -4.84 14.88 3.36
CA ARG A 196 -3.87 14.15 4.18
C ARG A 196 -2.42 14.59 3.99
N GLN A 197 -2.06 15.09 2.81
CA GLN A 197 -0.72 15.63 2.59
C GLN A 197 -0.60 17.09 3.06
N ASN A 198 -1.72 17.84 3.13
CA ASN A 198 -1.73 19.24 3.57
C ASN A 198 -2.15 19.47 5.04
N LYS A 199 -2.75 18.50 5.75
CA LYS A 199 -3.14 18.68 7.17
C LYS A 199 -2.00 18.50 8.18
N MET A 200 -0.92 17.81 7.82
CA MET A 200 0.30 17.78 8.66
C MET A 200 0.99 19.16 8.67
N SER A 201 0.69 20.04 7.71
CA SER A 201 1.11 21.43 7.77
C SER A 201 0.22 22.19 8.77
N GLY A 202 0.67 22.25 10.02
CA GLY A 202 0.05 23.04 11.09
C GLY A 202 -0.84 22.30 12.11
N GLN A 203 -1.12 21.00 11.97
CA GLN A 203 -1.73 20.22 13.07
C GLN A 203 -0.67 19.80 14.08
N LYS A 204 -0.92 20.06 15.38
CA LYS A 204 -0.09 19.56 16.48
C LYS A 204 -0.14 18.03 16.46
N ILE A 205 0.98 17.35 16.22
CA ILE A 205 1.06 15.87 16.17
C ILE A 205 1.63 15.25 17.46
N TYR A 206 1.98 16.09 18.43
CA TYR A 206 2.50 15.69 19.73
C TYR A 206 1.70 16.38 20.83
N PHE A 207 1.05 15.62 21.69
CA PHE A 207 0.10 16.11 22.70
C PHE A 207 0.65 15.90 24.10
N SER A 208 1.02 16.99 24.75
CA SER A 208 1.40 17.02 26.16
C SER A 208 0.80 18.24 26.86
N PRO A 209 0.57 18.15 28.19
CA PRO A 209 0.65 16.93 29.00
C PRO A 209 -0.50 15.96 28.72
N LEU A 210 -0.44 14.73 29.25
CA LEU A 210 -1.56 13.80 29.21
C LEU A 210 -2.78 14.37 29.93
N GLY A 211 -3.96 13.92 29.50
CA GLY A 211 -5.24 14.35 30.06
C GLY A 211 -6.36 14.30 29.02
N LEU A 212 -7.57 14.70 29.44
CA LEU A 212 -8.77 14.62 28.61
C LEU A 212 -8.63 15.30 27.25
N GLU A 213 -7.94 16.44 27.19
CA GLU A 213 -7.73 17.16 25.94
C GLU A 213 -6.78 16.43 24.98
N ALA A 214 -5.69 15.84 25.49
CA ALA A 214 -4.81 14.99 24.69
C ALA A 214 -5.55 13.74 24.19
N THR A 215 -6.32 13.07 25.04
CA THR A 215 -7.12 11.90 24.65
C THR A 215 -8.15 12.24 23.57
N LYS A 216 -8.88 13.37 23.72
CA LYS A 216 -9.82 13.84 22.70
C LYS A 216 -9.11 14.13 21.38
N ALA A 217 -7.98 14.81 21.41
CA ALA A 217 -7.22 15.13 20.21
C ALA A 217 -6.70 13.89 19.50
N MET A 218 -6.15 12.91 20.24
CA MET A 218 -5.70 11.63 19.71
C MET A 218 -6.87 10.83 19.11
N ASN A 219 -8.05 10.84 19.75
CA ASN A 219 -9.26 10.22 19.22
C ASN A 219 -9.74 10.89 17.92
N ASN A 220 -9.72 12.22 17.86
CA ASN A 220 -10.09 12.97 16.65
C ASN A 220 -9.12 12.66 15.51
N ILE A 221 -7.81 12.66 15.77
CA ILE A 221 -6.80 12.28 14.78
C ILE A 221 -7.00 10.84 14.31
N TRP A 222 -7.27 9.91 15.23
CA TRP A 222 -7.58 8.54 14.85
C TRP A 222 -8.78 8.49 13.90
N LEU A 223 -9.87 9.20 14.21
CA LEU A 223 -11.05 9.23 13.34
C LEU A 223 -10.74 9.87 11.97
N GLU A 224 -9.99 10.96 11.93
CA GLU A 224 -9.59 11.65 10.70
C GLU A 224 -8.66 10.79 9.81
N LEU A 225 -7.71 10.08 10.42
CA LEU A 225 -6.71 9.29 9.71
C LEU A 225 -7.18 7.84 9.44
N ALA A 226 -7.79 7.17 10.40
CA ALA A 226 -8.20 5.78 10.21
C ALA A 226 -9.55 5.68 9.48
N GLY A 227 -10.43 6.68 9.60
CA GLY A 227 -11.75 6.69 8.97
C GLY A 227 -12.69 5.62 9.52
N GLY A 228 -12.58 5.29 10.81
CA GLY A 228 -13.48 4.35 11.50
C GLY A 228 -12.81 3.48 12.56
N LEU A 229 -13.51 2.42 12.97
CA LEU A 229 -13.05 1.48 14.00
C LEU A 229 -11.83 0.69 13.53
N GLY A 230 -10.81 0.61 14.37
CA GLY A 230 -9.63 -0.23 14.17
C GLY A 230 -9.96 -1.71 14.31
N GLN A 231 -9.12 -2.56 13.71
CA GLN A 231 -9.18 -4.00 13.91
C GLN A 231 -7.94 -4.46 14.64
N LYS A 232 -8.10 -5.50 15.46
CA LYS A 232 -6.96 -6.18 16.08
C LYS A 232 -6.14 -6.86 15.00
N PHE A 233 -4.84 -6.60 14.99
CA PHE A 233 -3.91 -7.21 14.05
C PHE A 233 -2.75 -7.85 14.80
N THR A 234 -2.41 -9.09 14.45
CA THR A 234 -1.26 -9.78 15.02
C THR A 234 -0.13 -9.83 14.01
N LEU A 235 0.89 -9.00 14.24
CA LEU A 235 2.11 -9.03 13.45
C LEU A 235 2.99 -10.20 13.92
N LYS A 236 3.35 -11.08 12.99
CA LYS A 236 4.23 -12.23 13.26
C LYS A 236 5.68 -11.88 12.93
N VAL A 237 6.54 -11.91 13.93
CA VAL A 237 7.98 -11.61 13.79
C VAL A 237 8.76 -12.84 14.25
N LYS A 238 9.17 -13.68 13.29
CA LYS A 238 9.74 -15.02 13.56
C LYS A 238 8.81 -15.85 14.47
N SER A 239 9.21 -16.09 15.72
CA SER A 239 8.42 -16.82 16.72
C SER A 239 7.57 -15.93 17.62
N ARG A 240 7.73 -14.60 17.55
CA ARG A 240 6.99 -13.63 18.38
C ARG A 240 5.74 -13.13 17.68
N LYS A 241 4.77 -12.70 18.48
CA LYS A 241 3.50 -12.09 18.03
C LYS A 241 3.36 -10.73 18.69
N VAL A 242 3.34 -9.67 17.89
CA VAL A 242 3.04 -8.31 18.36
C VAL A 242 1.56 -8.04 18.11
N GLN A 243 0.83 -7.70 19.16
CA GLN A 243 -0.60 -7.36 19.06
C GLN A 243 -0.74 -5.87 18.84
N ILE A 244 -1.37 -5.48 17.74
CA ILE A 244 -1.75 -4.11 17.44
C ILE A 244 -3.25 -4.01 17.70
N PRO A 245 -3.69 -3.31 18.76
CA PRO A 245 -5.10 -3.26 19.14
C PRO A 245 -5.99 -2.64 18.06
N ASN A 246 -5.48 -1.58 17.43
CA ASN A 246 -6.17 -0.84 16.39
C ASN A 246 -5.27 -0.66 15.19
N LEU A 247 -5.51 -1.43 14.14
CA LEU A 247 -4.93 -1.23 12.81
C LEU A 247 -6.04 -0.97 11.82
N ARG A 248 -5.91 0.08 11.01
CA ARG A 248 -6.79 0.36 9.88
C ARG A 248 -6.07 1.21 8.86
N ASN A 249 -6.17 0.82 7.58
CA ASN A 249 -5.63 1.59 6.46
C ASN A 249 -4.14 1.96 6.58
N GLY A 250 -3.33 1.07 7.16
CA GLY A 250 -1.90 1.31 7.41
C GLY A 250 -1.63 2.30 8.56
N ILE A 251 -2.61 2.57 9.41
CA ILE A 251 -2.44 3.40 10.62
C ILE A 251 -2.63 2.50 11.82
N ALA A 252 -1.58 2.38 12.63
CA ALA A 252 -1.64 1.66 13.89
C ALA A 252 -1.82 2.66 15.03
N ARG A 253 -2.68 2.31 15.97
CA ARG A 253 -2.79 2.98 17.26
C ARG A 253 -2.63 1.98 18.40
N ILE A 254 -1.68 2.26 19.27
CA ILE A 254 -1.27 1.37 20.35
C ILE A 254 -0.79 2.22 21.53
N SER A 255 -1.01 1.75 22.76
CA SER A 255 -0.47 2.45 23.94
C SER A 255 1.01 2.16 24.15
N PHE A 256 1.69 3.07 24.84
CA PHE A 256 3.09 2.91 25.23
C PHE A 256 3.32 1.61 26.03
N SER A 257 2.42 1.28 26.94
CA SER A 257 2.51 0.07 27.77
C SER A 257 2.36 -1.23 26.96
N GLU A 258 1.53 -1.21 25.91
CA GLU A 258 1.35 -2.36 25.01
C GLU A 258 2.49 -2.51 24.00
N LEU A 259 3.24 -1.45 23.69
CA LEU A 259 4.35 -1.50 22.75
C LEU A 259 5.71 -1.56 23.45
N CYS A 260 6.06 -0.52 24.21
CA CYS A 260 7.33 -0.40 24.92
C CYS A 260 7.32 -1.07 26.30
N GLY A 261 6.15 -1.41 26.87
CA GLY A 261 6.06 -2.25 28.08
C GLY A 261 6.26 -3.75 27.83
N GLN A 262 6.22 -4.18 26.57
CA GLN A 262 6.39 -5.59 26.19
C GLN A 262 7.87 -5.90 25.89
N PRO A 263 8.32 -7.17 26.00
CA PRO A 263 9.71 -7.57 25.72
C PRO A 263 10.02 -7.65 24.22
N LEU A 264 9.77 -6.54 23.51
CA LEU A 264 10.05 -6.37 22.08
C LEU A 264 11.49 -5.88 21.85
N GLY A 265 12.04 -6.20 20.68
CA GLY A 265 13.36 -5.73 20.24
C GLY A 265 13.31 -5.06 18.87
N ALA A 266 14.48 -4.64 18.37
CA ALA A 266 14.61 -3.90 17.12
C ALA A 266 13.94 -4.58 15.91
N ALA A 267 14.02 -5.91 15.80
CA ALA A 267 13.38 -6.66 14.71
C ALA A 267 11.85 -6.56 14.75
N ASP A 268 11.25 -6.44 15.94
CA ASP A 268 9.80 -6.31 16.10
C ASP A 268 9.33 -4.92 15.66
N TYR A 269 10.07 -3.87 16.05
CA TYR A 269 9.78 -2.51 15.61
C TYR A 269 10.01 -2.32 14.11
N LEU A 270 11.03 -2.96 13.53
CA LEU A 270 11.28 -2.93 12.09
C LEU A 270 10.12 -3.57 11.33
N ALA A 271 9.61 -4.70 11.81
CA ALA A 271 8.43 -5.33 11.22
C ALA A 271 7.19 -4.43 11.35
N LEU A 272 7.02 -3.75 12.50
CA LEU A 272 5.91 -2.82 12.71
C LEU A 272 5.93 -1.66 11.71
N VAL A 273 7.06 -0.97 11.56
CA VAL A 273 7.17 0.18 10.65
C VAL A 273 7.09 -0.20 9.18
N ASN A 274 7.38 -1.46 8.83
CA ASN A 274 7.17 -1.97 7.47
C ASN A 274 5.69 -2.28 7.17
N GLU A 275 4.88 -2.51 8.20
CA GLU A 275 3.44 -2.79 8.07
C GLU A 275 2.60 -1.50 8.05
N VAL A 276 3.08 -0.43 8.69
CA VAL A 276 2.29 0.79 8.94
C VAL A 276 2.94 2.03 8.36
N LYS A 277 2.10 2.98 7.93
CA LYS A 277 2.49 4.30 7.40
C LYS A 277 2.44 5.39 8.46
N VAL A 278 1.59 5.22 9.47
CA VAL A 278 1.49 6.12 10.61
C VAL A 278 1.39 5.28 11.88
N LEU A 279 2.23 5.59 12.85
CA LEU A 279 2.14 5.07 14.20
C LEU A 279 1.60 6.16 15.12
N ILE A 280 0.46 5.88 15.73
CA ILE A 280 -0.14 6.68 16.79
C ILE A 280 0.17 5.98 18.12
N LEU A 281 0.98 6.62 18.96
CA LEU A 281 1.42 6.08 20.24
C LEU A 281 0.76 6.84 21.39
N ASP A 282 -0.13 6.17 22.12
CA ASP A 282 -0.83 6.78 23.26
C ASP A 282 0.00 6.66 24.56
N ASP A 283 -0.10 7.68 25.41
CA ASP A 283 0.22 7.65 26.83
C ASP A 283 1.69 7.35 27.15
N ILE A 284 2.61 8.07 26.51
CA ILE A 284 4.04 8.02 26.82
C ILE A 284 4.27 8.65 28.21
N PRO A 285 4.70 7.86 29.22
CA PRO A 285 4.91 8.39 30.56
C PRO A 285 6.24 9.16 30.65
N ILE A 286 6.44 9.91 31.73
CA ILE A 286 7.80 10.34 32.10
C ILE A 286 8.65 9.09 32.36
N LEU A 287 9.80 9.03 31.70
CA LEU A 287 10.75 7.93 31.75
C LEU A 287 11.85 8.23 32.78
N GLY A 288 12.29 7.21 33.48
CA GLY A 288 13.26 7.27 34.56
C GLY A 288 13.81 5.91 34.94
N ARG A 289 14.37 5.79 36.16
CA ARG A 289 15.03 4.54 36.60
C ARG A 289 14.07 3.35 36.71
N ASP A 290 12.83 3.60 37.14
CA ASP A 290 11.85 2.54 37.40
C ASP A 290 11.29 1.91 36.12
N ASN A 291 11.47 2.55 34.95
CA ASN A 291 11.05 2.07 33.64
C ASN A 291 12.20 2.12 32.61
N ALA A 292 13.43 1.88 33.07
CA ALA A 292 14.64 1.96 32.23
C ALA A 292 14.63 0.98 31.04
N SER A 293 13.93 -0.15 31.16
CA SER A 293 13.81 -1.13 30.06
C SER A 293 12.87 -0.62 28.97
N GLU A 294 11.77 0.00 29.38
CA GLU A 294 10.77 0.66 28.54
C GLU A 294 11.41 1.86 27.82
N ALA A 295 12.21 2.65 28.54
CA ALA A 295 12.94 3.78 27.97
C ALA A 295 13.90 3.34 26.85
N LYS A 296 14.70 2.29 27.06
CA LYS A 296 15.57 1.73 26.01
C LYS A 296 14.79 1.22 24.80
N ARG A 297 13.65 0.59 25.05
CA ARG A 297 12.74 0.13 23.99
C ARG A 297 12.11 1.28 23.22
N PHE A 298 11.78 2.38 23.90
CA PHE A 298 11.29 3.59 23.29
C PHE A 298 12.34 4.27 22.41
N VAL A 299 13.58 4.40 22.89
CA VAL A 299 14.71 4.87 22.06
C VAL A 299 14.83 4.04 20.79
N THR A 300 14.82 2.70 20.92
CA THR A 300 14.89 1.78 19.76
C THR A 300 13.70 1.97 18.80
N LEU A 301 12.49 2.16 19.32
CA LEU A 301 11.30 2.41 18.52
C LEU A 301 11.44 3.71 17.73
N ILE A 302 11.80 4.82 18.38
CA ILE A 302 11.94 6.12 17.74
C ILE A 302 13.03 6.10 16.67
N ASP A 303 14.16 5.43 16.92
CA ASP A 303 15.21 5.22 15.93
C ASP A 303 14.66 4.52 14.68
N THR A 304 13.88 3.46 14.88
CA THR A 304 13.30 2.65 13.80
C THR A 304 12.25 3.42 13.00
N VAL A 305 11.37 4.18 13.68
CA VAL A 305 10.36 5.05 13.06
C VAL A 305 11.01 6.16 12.26
N TYR A 306 12.05 6.78 12.82
CA TYR A 306 12.81 7.85 12.20
C TYR A 306 13.50 7.36 10.91
N GLU A 307 14.18 6.22 10.96
CA GLU A 307 14.84 5.62 9.80
C GLU A 307 13.86 5.19 8.71
N ALA A 308 12.69 4.66 9.09
CA ALA A 308 11.64 4.25 8.16
C ALA A 308 10.87 5.44 7.55
N ARG A 309 11.02 6.64 8.10
CA ARG A 309 10.31 7.87 7.67
C ARG A 309 8.79 7.73 7.59
N ILE A 310 8.21 6.97 8.51
CA ILE A 310 6.76 6.87 8.65
C ILE A 310 6.22 8.02 9.51
N GLY A 311 4.92 8.31 9.40
CA GLY A 311 4.27 9.29 10.26
C GLY A 311 4.27 8.85 11.72
N PHE A 312 4.51 9.78 12.65
CA PHE A 312 4.51 9.51 14.08
C PHE A 312 3.66 10.56 14.81
N ILE A 313 2.70 10.09 15.59
CA ILE A 313 1.79 10.95 16.38
C ILE A 313 1.78 10.38 17.79
N ALA A 314 1.88 11.25 18.80
CA ALA A 314 1.98 10.78 20.17
C ALA A 314 1.24 11.65 21.17
N SER A 315 0.74 11.03 22.25
CA SER A 315 0.44 11.72 23.50
C SER A 315 1.47 11.36 24.57
N ALA A 316 1.87 12.33 25.37
CA ALA A 316 2.95 12.18 26.35
C ALA A 316 2.76 13.05 27.58
N ASP A 317 3.32 12.63 28.72
CA ASP A 317 3.21 13.37 29.99
C ASP A 317 3.93 14.73 29.95
N ALA A 318 5.01 14.83 29.18
CA ALA A 318 5.86 16.01 29.11
C ALA A 318 6.31 16.30 27.66
N ALA A 319 6.99 17.42 27.44
CA ALA A 319 7.65 17.69 26.16
C ALA A 319 8.79 16.68 25.88
N PRO A 320 9.24 16.49 24.63
CA PRO A 320 10.29 15.53 24.31
C PRO A 320 11.57 15.64 25.15
N GLU A 321 12.01 16.87 25.47
CA GLU A 321 13.21 17.11 26.29
C GLU A 321 13.00 16.81 27.78
N GLU A 322 11.75 16.80 28.22
CA GLU A 322 11.32 16.61 29.60
C GLU A 322 10.85 15.17 29.86
N LEU A 323 10.86 14.31 28.84
CA LEU A 323 10.43 12.91 29.01
C LEU A 323 11.45 12.06 29.77
N TYR A 324 12.70 12.52 29.93
CA TYR A 324 13.72 11.78 30.68
C TYR A 324 14.68 12.76 31.39
N PHE A 325 14.44 13.01 32.67
CA PHE A 325 15.17 14.03 33.42
C PHE A 325 16.57 13.59 33.88
N GLU A 326 16.76 12.34 34.36
CA GLU A 326 18.07 11.87 34.88
C GLU A 326 18.26 10.34 34.81
N GLY A 327 19.47 9.89 34.47
CA GLY A 327 19.88 8.47 34.53
C GLY A 327 21.03 8.10 33.57
N VAL A 328 21.54 6.87 33.67
CA VAL A 328 22.50 6.31 32.71
C VAL A 328 21.79 6.20 31.35
N GLY A 329 22.22 6.97 30.35
CA GLY A 329 21.59 7.02 29.01
C GLY A 329 20.90 8.35 28.66
N SER A 330 21.00 9.39 29.49
CA SER A 330 20.46 10.73 29.19
C SER A 330 20.90 11.29 27.83
N PHE A 331 22.16 11.05 27.44
CA PHE A 331 22.69 11.44 26.13
C PHE A 331 22.01 10.74 24.94
N GLU A 332 21.66 9.45 25.08
CA GLU A 332 20.92 8.73 24.03
C GLU A 332 19.50 9.29 23.89
N PHE A 333 18.93 9.76 25.01
CA PHE A 333 17.59 10.33 25.04
C PHE A 333 17.52 11.75 24.44
N GLU A 334 18.57 12.57 24.58
CA GLU A 334 18.66 13.87 23.88
C GLU A 334 18.49 13.71 22.36
N ARG A 335 19.14 12.67 21.79
CA ARG A 335 18.97 12.33 20.37
C ARG A 335 17.54 11.90 20.05
N THR A 336 16.91 11.11 20.91
CA THR A 336 15.50 10.72 20.78
C THR A 336 14.57 11.93 20.84
N ALA A 337 14.81 12.88 21.74
CA ALA A 337 14.05 14.13 21.84
C ALA A 337 14.19 14.98 20.56
N SER A 338 15.41 15.12 20.02
CA SER A 338 15.65 15.81 18.74
C SER A 338 14.86 15.16 17.61
N ARG A 339 14.92 13.82 17.48
CA ARG A 339 14.16 13.07 16.48
C ARG A 339 12.66 13.29 16.64
N LEU A 340 12.14 13.26 17.86
CA LEU A 340 10.73 13.54 18.14
C LEU A 340 10.33 14.95 17.71
N ARG A 341 11.20 15.96 17.86
CA ARG A 341 10.95 17.32 17.35
C ARG A 341 11.02 17.40 15.83
N GLU A 342 11.99 16.75 15.21
CA GLU A 342 12.11 16.71 13.75
C GLU A 342 10.90 16.04 13.10
N MET A 343 10.39 14.97 13.72
CA MET A 343 9.16 14.31 13.28
C MET A 343 7.92 15.21 13.38
N GLN A 344 7.95 16.26 14.21
CA GLN A 344 6.91 17.28 14.33
C GLN A 344 6.99 18.38 13.25
N ALA A 345 8.06 18.43 12.45
CA ALA A 345 8.19 19.44 11.40
C ALA A 345 7.28 19.15 10.20
N ASN A 346 6.79 20.20 9.54
CA ASN A 346 5.83 20.16 8.43
C ASN A 346 6.29 19.30 7.21
N GLU A 347 7.57 18.95 7.13
CA GLU A 347 8.18 18.21 6.02
C GLU A 347 8.42 16.71 6.31
N TRP A 348 8.05 16.23 7.50
CA TRP A 348 8.31 14.84 7.88
C TRP A 348 7.42 13.84 7.14
N GLY A 349 8.02 12.75 6.62
CA GLY A 349 7.29 11.63 6.01
C GLY A 349 6.76 11.85 4.58
N GLN A 350 7.30 12.83 3.84
CA GLN A 350 6.85 13.22 2.48
C GLN A 350 7.35 12.32 1.32
N SER A 351 7.95 11.15 1.58
CA SER A 351 8.64 10.33 0.55
C SER A 351 7.98 9.01 0.21
#